data_AF-A0A929D4N5-F1
#
_entry.id   AF-A0A929D4N5-F1
#
_cell.length_a   1.000
_cell.length_b   1.000
_cell.length_c   1.000
_cell.angle_alpha   90.00
_cell.angle_beta   90.00
_cell.angle_gamma   90.00
#
_symmetry.space_group_name_H-M   'P 1'
#
loop_
_entity.id
_entity.type
_entity.pdbx_description
1 polymer ?
#
loop_
_entity_poly.entity_id
_entity_poly.type
_entity_poly.pdbx_seq_one_letter_code
_entity_poly.pdbx_strand_id
1 'polypeptide(L)'
;METAYVRLWLRTKLSVFFIPKAGTHLERGQSLTKLEPNLRVLYFRFLLRGKDIAEPTVYGGVLFDIAKKPTVKWISKFEHIMGHIEYNDEKVFRNPNQIEYEDSYINLKGRLVSTNLYDINDSEAIMDKLVNPSLSLYRP
;
A
#
# COMPACT_ATOMS: atom_id res chain seq x y z
N MET A 1 -32.56 3.87 -2.27
CA MET A 1 -31.08 3.84 -2.33
C MET A 1 -30.68 3.88 -3.78
N GLU A 2 -29.83 4.82 -4.15
CA GLU A 2 -29.54 5.19 -5.53
C GLU A 2 -28.57 4.20 -6.18
N THR A 3 -28.94 3.65 -7.34
CA THR A 3 -28.22 2.61 -8.10
C THR A 3 -26.81 3.03 -8.54
N ALA A 4 -26.47 4.32 -8.43
CA ALA A 4 -25.19 4.90 -8.80
C ALA A 4 -24.00 4.35 -7.99
N TYR A 5 -24.23 3.85 -6.77
CA TYR A 5 -23.16 3.39 -5.86
C TYR A 5 -22.94 1.88 -5.88
N VAL A 6 -23.66 1.11 -6.69
CA VAL A 6 -23.54 -0.36 -6.78
C VAL A 6 -22.10 -0.79 -7.14
N ARG A 7 -21.38 0.02 -7.92
CA ARG A 7 -19.96 -0.24 -8.25
C ARG A 7 -19.02 -0.16 -7.04
N LEU A 8 -19.39 0.58 -5.99
CA LEU A 8 -18.63 0.67 -4.74
C LEU A 8 -18.93 -0.49 -3.77
N TRP A 9 -19.97 -1.29 -4.03
CA TRP A 9 -20.34 -2.41 -3.16
C TRP A 9 -19.37 -3.58 -3.30
N LEU A 10 -18.76 -3.74 -4.47
CA LEU A 10 -17.76 -4.77 -4.73
C LEU A 10 -16.37 -4.20 -4.42
N ARG A 11 -15.76 -4.65 -3.32
CA ARG A 11 -14.35 -4.36 -3.05
C ARG A 11 -13.48 -5.09 -4.08
N THR A 12 -13.03 -4.36 -5.09
CA THR A 12 -12.14 -4.87 -6.14
C THR A 12 -10.66 -4.72 -5.79
N LYS A 13 -10.36 -3.93 -4.76
CA LYS A 13 -9.01 -3.66 -4.26
C LYS A 13 -8.98 -3.70 -2.74
N LEU A 14 -7.88 -4.19 -2.19
CA LEU A 14 -7.57 -4.18 -0.76
C LEU A 14 -6.10 -3.90 -0.59
N SER A 15 -5.74 -2.97 0.30
CA SER A 15 -4.35 -2.71 0.63
C SER A 15 -4.13 -2.81 2.13
N VAL A 16 -2.99 -3.39 2.50
CA VAL A 16 -2.53 -3.55 3.89
C VAL A 16 -1.06 -3.16 3.97
N PHE A 17 -0.64 -2.65 5.12
CA PHE A 17 0.76 -2.34 5.38
C PHE A 17 1.21 -2.94 6.71
N PHE A 18 2.50 -3.20 6.79
CA PHE A 18 3.17 -3.71 7.98
C PHE A 18 4.41 -2.88 8.27
N ILE A 19 4.68 -2.70 9.55
CA ILE A 19 5.88 -2.07 10.06
C ILE A 19 6.36 -2.83 11.31
N PRO A 20 7.64 -2.66 11.72
CA PRO A 20 8.11 -3.16 12.99
C PRO A 20 7.24 -2.66 14.14
N LYS A 21 6.96 -3.53 15.11
CA LYS A 21 6.12 -3.21 16.28
C LYS A 21 6.58 -1.95 17.02
N ALA A 22 7.88 -1.65 17.03
CA ALA A 22 8.43 -0.45 17.66
C ALA A 22 8.08 0.86 16.93
N GLY A 23 7.71 0.81 15.64
CA GLY A 23 7.39 1.98 14.81
C GLY A 23 5.93 2.43 14.89
N THR A 24 5.09 1.75 15.69
CA THR A 24 3.68 2.09 15.90
C THR A 24 3.28 1.83 17.34
N HIS A 25 2.30 2.57 17.82
CA HIS A 25 1.68 2.32 19.11
C HIS A 25 0.16 2.43 19.00
N LEU A 26 -0.54 1.80 19.93
CA LEU A 26 -1.98 1.95 20.05
C LEU A 26 -2.28 3.18 20.90
N GLU A 27 -3.11 4.07 20.35
CA GLU A 27 -3.61 5.25 21.05
C GLU A 27 -5.11 5.38 20.79
N ARG A 28 -5.90 5.39 21.87
CA ARG A 28 -7.38 5.51 21.81
C ARG A 28 -8.03 4.50 20.85
N GLY A 29 -7.53 3.25 20.85
CA GLY A 29 -8.05 2.17 20.01
C GLY A 29 -7.64 2.23 18.54
N GLN A 30 -6.73 3.13 18.16
CA GLN A 30 -6.20 3.23 16.81
C GLN A 30 -4.69 3.00 16.80
N SER A 31 -4.18 2.39 15.74
CA SER A 31 -2.74 2.43 15.46
C SER A 31 -2.33 3.84 15.06
N LEU A 32 -1.17 4.25 15.57
CA LEU A 32 -0.54 5.52 15.25
C LEU A 32 0.88 5.24 14.79
N THR A 33 1.07 5.31 13.47
CA THR A 33 2.38 5.18 12.84
C THR A 33 2.91 6.57 12.50
N LYS A 34 3.95 7.03 13.21
CA LYS A 34 4.52 8.37 12.99
C LYS A 34 5.25 8.45 11.65
N LEU A 35 5.17 9.62 11.02
CA LEU A 35 5.90 9.93 9.78
C LEU A 35 7.32 10.39 10.11
N GLU A 36 8.19 9.44 10.40
CA GLU A 36 9.62 9.69 10.61
C GLU A 36 10.38 9.73 9.26
N PRO A 37 11.48 10.49 9.13
CA PRO A 37 12.19 10.66 7.86
C PRO A 37 12.65 9.34 7.19
N ASN A 38 12.90 8.31 7.98
CA ASN A 38 13.34 6.99 7.54
C ASN A 38 12.22 5.93 7.61
N LEU A 39 10.95 6.36 7.69
CA LEU A 39 9.82 5.43 7.70
C LEU A 39 9.83 4.58 6.43
N ARG A 40 9.90 3.26 6.63
CA ARG A 40 9.72 2.25 5.61
C ARG A 40 8.56 1.36 6.01
N VAL A 41 7.64 1.12 5.08
CA VAL A 41 6.50 0.23 5.30
C VAL A 41 6.54 -0.91 4.29
N LEU A 42 6.28 -2.12 4.76
CA LEU A 42 5.99 -3.25 3.88
C LEU A 42 4.54 -3.10 3.42
N TYR A 43 4.29 -3.04 2.13
CA TYR A 43 3.00 -2.71 1.56
C TYR A 43 2.53 -3.82 0.63
N PHE A 44 1.27 -4.23 0.81
CA PHE A 44 0.61 -5.21 -0.03
C PHE A 44 -0.68 -4.66 -0.58
N ARG A 45 -0.89 -4.83 -1.89
CA ARG A 45 -2.08 -4.40 -2.62
C ARG A 45 -2.63 -5.57 -3.41
N PHE A 46 -3.83 -6.00 -3.06
CA PHE A 46 -4.58 -7.06 -3.70
C PHE A 46 -5.55 -6.44 -4.69
N LEU A 47 -5.38 -6.76 -5.97
CA LEU A 47 -6.29 -6.37 -7.05
C LEU A 47 -7.07 -7.60 -7.50
N LEU A 48 -8.36 -7.65 -7.18
CA LEU A 48 -9.24 -8.74 -7.57
C LEU A 48 -9.86 -8.53 -8.95
N ARG A 49 -10.06 -7.26 -9.32
CA ARG A 49 -10.59 -6.86 -10.62
C ARG A 49 -10.11 -5.45 -10.99
N GLY A 50 -9.67 -5.26 -12.22
CA GLY A 50 -9.25 -3.96 -12.74
C GLY A 50 -9.42 -3.89 -14.25
N LYS A 51 -9.27 -2.70 -14.84
CA LYS A 51 -9.28 -2.53 -16.29
C LYS A 51 -8.02 -3.12 -16.94
N ASP A 52 -6.92 -3.05 -16.21
CA ASP A 52 -5.57 -3.34 -16.72
C ASP A 52 -4.98 -4.65 -16.17
N ILE A 53 -5.82 -5.49 -15.55
CA ILE A 53 -5.42 -6.83 -15.09
C ILE A 53 -6.35 -7.87 -15.68
N ALA A 54 -5.76 -8.92 -16.27
CA ALA A 54 -6.52 -10.07 -16.78
C ALA A 54 -6.94 -11.00 -15.63
N GLU A 55 -6.11 -11.08 -14.59
CA GLU A 55 -6.26 -12.02 -13.47
C GLU A 55 -5.98 -11.31 -12.13
N PRO A 56 -6.57 -11.80 -11.03
CA PRO A 56 -6.32 -11.24 -9.71
C PRO A 56 -4.83 -11.23 -9.38
N THR A 57 -4.31 -10.08 -8.96
CA THR A 57 -2.87 -9.85 -8.78
C THR A 57 -2.60 -9.26 -7.41
N VAL A 58 -1.55 -9.74 -6.76
CA VAL A 58 -1.02 -9.13 -5.52
C VAL A 58 0.26 -8.40 -5.85
N TYR A 59 0.35 -7.15 -5.44
CA TYR A 59 1.58 -6.37 -5.43
C TYR A 59 2.12 -6.34 -4.01
N GLY A 60 3.36 -6.75 -3.80
CA GLY A 60 4.03 -6.74 -2.50
C GLY A 60 5.39 -6.06 -2.58
N GLY A 61 5.77 -5.30 -1.56
CA GLY A 61 7.08 -4.66 -1.52
C GLY A 61 7.17 -3.56 -0.48
N VAL A 62 7.93 -2.51 -0.77
CA VAL A 62 8.24 -1.44 0.19
C VAL A 62 7.79 -0.08 -0.32
N LEU A 63 7.25 0.74 0.58
CA LEU A 63 7.17 2.20 0.40
C LEU A 63 8.14 2.87 1.39
N PHE A 64 8.83 3.90 0.93
CA PHE A 64 9.89 4.60 1.66
C PHE A 64 9.97 6.06 1.21
N ASP A 65 10.83 6.86 1.85
CA ASP A 65 10.91 8.32 1.64
C ASP A 65 9.53 8.99 1.76
N ILE A 66 8.73 8.57 2.75
CA ILE A 66 7.34 9.01 2.92
C ILE A 66 7.32 10.30 3.73
N ALA A 67 6.92 11.41 3.12
CA ALA A 67 6.74 12.67 3.83
C ALA A 67 5.47 13.40 3.42
N LYS A 68 4.93 14.19 4.36
CA LYS A 68 3.88 15.16 4.08
C LYS A 68 4.50 16.52 3.74
N LYS A 69 3.80 17.32 2.93
CA LYS A 69 4.18 18.71 2.68
C LYS A 69 4.01 19.55 3.96
N PRO A 70 4.84 20.58 4.20
CA PRO A 70 4.81 21.36 5.45
C PRO A 70 3.47 22.02 5.76
N THR A 71 2.74 22.44 4.71
CA THR A 71 1.45 23.15 4.81
C THR A 71 0.28 22.24 5.19
N VAL A 72 0.47 20.92 5.18
CA VAL A 72 -0.60 19.92 5.35
C VAL A 72 -0.77 19.57 6.83
N LYS A 73 -1.94 19.89 7.38
CA LYS A 73 -2.27 19.66 8.81
C LYS A 73 -3.01 18.35 9.08
N TRP A 74 -3.79 17.85 8.14
CA TRP A 74 -4.65 16.68 8.35
C TRP A 74 -3.88 15.35 8.37
N ILE A 75 -2.70 15.29 7.74
CA ILE A 75 -1.81 14.12 7.76
C ILE A 75 -0.92 14.21 9.00
N SER A 76 -1.18 13.34 9.98
CA SER A 76 -0.37 13.22 11.20
C SER A 76 0.24 11.83 11.40
N LYS A 77 -0.28 10.83 10.69
CA LYS A 77 0.14 9.43 10.77
C LYS A 77 0.04 8.74 9.41
N PHE A 78 0.75 7.63 9.23
CA PHE A 78 0.78 6.90 7.96
C PHE A 78 -0.60 6.35 7.55
N GLU A 79 -1.47 6.01 8.51
CA GLU A 79 -2.82 5.51 8.24
C GLU A 79 -3.68 6.54 7.47
N HIS A 80 -3.41 7.84 7.61
CA HIS A 80 -4.09 8.89 6.82
C HIS A 80 -3.62 8.87 5.36
N ILE A 81 -2.36 8.50 5.11
CA ILE A 81 -1.78 8.38 3.77
C ILE A 81 -2.40 7.19 3.02
N MET A 82 -2.77 6.11 3.70
CA MET A 82 -3.43 4.95 3.06
C MET A 82 -4.68 5.36 2.26
N GLY A 83 -5.56 6.15 2.87
CA GLY A 83 -6.77 6.64 2.18
C GLY A 83 -6.44 7.56 1.00
N HIS A 84 -5.36 8.35 1.12
CA HIS A 84 -4.89 9.23 0.05
C HIS A 84 -4.34 8.46 -1.15
N ILE A 85 -3.58 7.39 -0.87
CA ILE A 85 -3.04 6.48 -1.89
C ILE A 85 -4.20 5.81 -2.65
N GLU A 86 -5.21 5.29 -1.95
CA GLU A 86 -6.37 4.65 -2.59
C GLU A 86 -7.16 5.63 -3.47
N TYR A 87 -7.28 6.90 -3.05
CA TYR A 87 -7.93 7.93 -3.85
C TYR A 87 -7.13 8.28 -5.12
N ASN A 88 -5.81 8.25 -5.05
CA ASN A 88 -4.90 8.57 -6.16
C ASN A 88 -4.28 7.32 -6.80
N ASP A 89 -4.93 6.17 -6.66
CA ASP A 89 -4.40 4.84 -6.99
C ASP A 89 -3.76 4.76 -8.40
N GLU A 90 -4.44 5.27 -9.42
CA GLU A 90 -3.95 5.25 -10.81
C GLU A 90 -2.66 6.07 -10.98
N LYS A 91 -2.48 7.14 -10.21
CA LYS A 91 -1.30 7.99 -10.26
C LYS A 91 -0.14 7.40 -9.46
N VAL A 92 -0.43 6.92 -8.24
CA VAL A 92 0.57 6.33 -7.35
C VAL A 92 1.15 5.06 -7.96
N PHE A 93 0.31 4.20 -8.53
CA PHE A 93 0.71 2.88 -9.05
C PHE A 93 0.83 2.84 -10.56
N ARG A 94 1.09 3.97 -11.22
CA ARG A 94 1.36 4.02 -12.66
C ARG A 94 2.53 3.12 -13.06
N ASN A 95 3.56 3.07 -12.20
CA ASN A 95 4.67 2.14 -12.35
C ASN A 95 5.00 1.45 -11.00
N PRO A 96 4.36 0.32 -10.67
CA PRO A 96 4.51 -0.31 -9.34
C PRO A 96 5.94 -0.75 -9.00
N ASN A 97 6.77 -1.05 -10.00
CA ASN A 97 8.16 -1.50 -9.78
C ASN A 97 9.13 -0.34 -9.40
N GLN A 98 8.73 0.90 -9.65
CA GLN A 98 9.48 2.11 -9.33
C GLN A 98 8.47 3.25 -9.15
N ILE A 99 7.91 3.30 -7.95
CA ILE A 99 6.95 4.32 -7.55
C ILE A 99 7.75 5.57 -7.18
N GLU A 100 7.43 6.67 -7.84
CA GLU A 100 7.87 8.01 -7.50
C GLU A 100 6.63 8.90 -7.59
N TYR A 101 6.03 9.19 -6.42
CA TYR A 101 4.78 9.94 -6.34
C TYR A 101 4.99 11.23 -5.55
N GLU A 102 4.48 12.32 -6.11
CA GLU A 102 4.45 13.62 -5.47
C GLU A 102 3.17 14.37 -5.85
N ASP A 103 2.53 14.97 -4.86
CA ASP A 103 1.44 15.93 -5.07
C ASP A 103 1.51 17.08 -4.05
N SER A 104 0.43 17.86 -3.98
CA SER A 104 0.32 18.99 -3.04
C SER A 104 0.28 18.58 -1.57
N TYR A 105 0.12 17.29 -1.26
CA TYR A 105 -0.06 16.78 0.10
C TYR A 105 1.11 15.92 0.60
N ILE A 106 1.63 15.03 -0.24
CA ILE A 106 2.66 14.06 0.14
C ILE A 106 3.70 13.87 -0.96
N ASN A 107 4.83 13.29 -0.57
CA ASN A 107 5.70 12.55 -1.47
C ASN A 107 5.96 11.15 -0.88
N LEU A 108 6.18 10.19 -1.77
CA LEU A 108 6.64 8.86 -1.39
C LEU A 108 7.35 8.21 -2.58
N LYS A 109 8.20 7.24 -2.25
CA LYS A 109 8.78 6.31 -3.20
C LYS A 109 8.41 4.89 -2.85
N GLY A 110 8.59 3.97 -3.78
CA GLY A 110 8.33 2.57 -3.52
C GLY A 110 8.79 1.64 -4.63
N ARG A 111 8.81 0.37 -4.29
CA ARG A 111 9.08 -0.72 -5.23
C ARG A 111 8.23 -1.92 -4.82
N LEU A 112 7.34 -2.32 -5.71
CA LEU A 112 6.46 -3.46 -5.55
C LEU A 112 6.73 -4.48 -6.67
N VAL A 113 6.63 -5.75 -6.31
CA VAL A 113 6.65 -6.89 -7.26
C VAL A 113 5.25 -7.49 -7.33
N SER A 114 4.86 -7.91 -8.52
CA SER A 114 3.57 -8.54 -8.76
C SER A 114 3.66 -10.05 -8.66
N THR A 115 2.62 -10.68 -8.12
CA THR A 115 2.40 -12.12 -8.13
C THR A 115 0.95 -12.38 -8.48
N ASN A 116 0.70 -13.33 -9.38
CA ASN A 116 -0.66 -13.75 -9.68
C ASN A 116 -1.26 -14.46 -8.47
N LEU A 117 -2.48 -14.08 -8.07
CA LEU A 117 -3.12 -14.67 -6.89
C LEU A 117 -3.45 -16.16 -7.12
N TYR A 118 -3.70 -16.59 -8.36
CA TYR A 118 -3.94 -18.01 -8.67
C TYR A 118 -2.69 -18.90 -8.53
N ASP A 119 -1.51 -18.29 -8.48
CA ASP A 119 -0.26 -19.00 -8.23
C ASP A 119 -0.02 -19.27 -6.73
N ILE A 120 -0.90 -18.77 -5.84
CA ILE A 120 -0.79 -18.88 -4.39
C ILE A 120 -1.88 -19.84 -3.88
N ASN A 121 -1.52 -21.11 -3.69
CA ASN A 121 -2.46 -22.18 -3.32
C ASN A 121 -2.18 -22.80 -1.94
N ASP A 122 -1.08 -22.41 -1.30
CA ASP A 122 -0.67 -22.92 0.01
C ASP A 122 0.20 -21.89 0.76
N SER A 123 0.56 -22.22 1.99
CA SER A 123 1.39 -21.36 2.85
C SER A 123 2.82 -21.19 2.35
N GLU A 124 3.39 -22.18 1.65
CA GLU A 124 4.76 -22.12 1.14
C GLU A 124 4.83 -21.13 -0.02
N ALA A 125 3.86 -21.18 -0.94
CA ALA A 125 3.70 -20.21 -2.01
C ALA A 125 3.51 -18.78 -1.49
N ILE A 126 2.78 -18.59 -0.38
CA ILE A 126 2.69 -17.28 0.28
C ILE A 126 4.08 -16.79 0.70
N MET A 127 4.88 -17.65 1.33
CA MET A 127 6.21 -17.28 1.78
C MET A 127 7.13 -16.94 0.61
N ASP A 128 7.20 -17.82 -0.38
CA ASP A 128 8.20 -17.72 -1.44
C ASP A 128 7.87 -16.70 -2.52
N LYS A 129 6.58 -16.56 -2.86
CA LYS A 129 6.16 -15.67 -3.94
C LYS A 129 5.80 -14.28 -3.45
N LEU A 130 5.31 -14.15 -2.20
CA LEU A 130 4.80 -12.88 -1.68
C LEU A 130 5.67 -12.30 -0.58
N VAL A 131 5.88 -13.04 0.51
CA VAL A 131 6.52 -12.50 1.73
C VAL A 131 8.02 -12.30 1.53
N ASN A 132 8.74 -13.34 1.14
CA ASN A 132 10.20 -13.31 1.00
C ASN A 132 10.67 -12.27 -0.03
N PRO A 133 10.07 -12.17 -1.24
CA PRO A 133 10.44 -11.12 -2.20
C PRO A 133 10.19 -9.72 -1.65
N SER A 134 9.05 -9.51 -0.96
CA SER A 134 8.72 -8.21 -0.38
C SER A 134 9.66 -7.84 0.78
N LEU A 135 10.06 -8.82 1.60
CA LEU A 135 11.02 -8.64 2.68
C LEU A 135 12.41 -8.31 2.15
N SER A 136 12.84 -8.93 1.05
CA SER A 136 14.13 -8.62 0.40
C SER A 136 14.17 -7.19 -0.14
N LEU A 137 13.02 -6.62 -0.55
CA LEU A 137 12.93 -5.21 -0.92
C LEU A 137 12.90 -4.29 0.32
N TYR A 138 12.27 -4.75 1.39
CA TYR A 138 12.13 -4.00 2.62
C TYR A 138 13.46 -3.85 3.36
N ARG A 139 14.23 -4.93 3.46
CA ARG A 139 15.54 -4.98 4.10
C ARG A 139 16.58 -4.36 3.13
N PRO A 140 17.29 -3.29 3.51
CA PRO A 140 18.35 -2.70 2.70
C PRO A 140 19.53 -3.66 2.49
#